data_AF-A0A3E0WLX9-F1
#
_entry.id   AF-A0A3E0WLX9-F1
#
_cell.length_a   1.000
_cell.length_b   1.000
_cell.length_c   1.000
_cell.angle_alpha   90.00
_cell.angle_beta   90.00
_cell.angle_gamma   90.00
#
_symmetry.space_group_name_H-M   'P 1'
#
loop_
_entity.id
_entity.type
_entity.pdbx_description
1 polymer ?
#
loop_
_entity_poly.entity_id
_entity_poly.type
_entity_poly.pdbx_seq_one_letter_code
_entity_poly.pdbx_strand_id
1 'polypeptide(L)'
;MRGDRVGTYLHRMQDFLNIDTYHFSDDQLDSLLEEMLENIGHTDPEIRDDLIFNSFVKLILKDYVTKEQTIYILQKCMSEQYLFFNIEDKTIGDSVFTRSFSALVIATILYKDATTRNLSSELVLYAIHVGIEYLLLEQDYRGYVEEKGGGT
;
A
#
# COMPACT_ATOMS: atom_id res chain seq x y z
N MET A 1 -19.08 17.40 6.01
CA MET A 1 -17.80 17.63 6.73
C MET A 1 -16.65 16.73 6.24
N ARG A 2 -16.70 16.18 5.00
CA ARG A 2 -15.66 15.27 4.47
C ARG A 2 -14.63 15.98 3.55
N GLY A 3 -14.99 17.13 2.97
CA GLY A 3 -14.14 17.84 2.00
C GLY A 3 -12.91 18.54 2.59
N ASP A 4 -12.95 18.96 3.86
CA ASP A 4 -11.85 19.69 4.51
C ASP A 4 -10.66 18.78 4.86
N ARG A 5 -10.92 17.49 5.11
CA ARG A 5 -9.90 16.49 5.45
C ARG A 5 -9.13 16.01 4.22
N VAL A 6 -9.80 15.86 3.08
CA VAL A 6 -9.19 15.35 1.85
C VAL A 6 -8.08 16.25 1.34
N GLY A 7 -8.32 17.57 1.26
CA GLY A 7 -7.27 18.51 0.86
C GLY A 7 -6.08 18.50 1.83
N THR A 8 -6.35 18.30 3.12
CA THR A 8 -5.32 18.40 4.16
C THR A 8 -4.28 17.28 4.08
N TYR A 9 -4.68 16.02 3.85
CA TYR A 9 -3.70 14.92 3.79
C TYR A 9 -2.91 14.90 2.47
N LEU A 10 -3.54 15.29 1.35
CA LEU A 10 -2.88 15.38 0.04
C LEU A 10 -1.73 16.41 0.06
N HIS A 11 -1.99 17.60 0.61
CA HIS A 11 -0.94 18.62 0.77
C HIS A 11 0.21 18.13 1.66
N ARG A 12 -0.09 17.42 2.75
CA ARG A 12 0.96 16.83 3.61
C ARG A 12 1.82 15.82 2.86
N MET A 13 1.23 14.93 2.06
CA MET A 13 2.01 13.97 1.25
C MET A 13 2.88 14.69 0.23
N GLN A 14 2.34 15.72 -0.43
CA GLN A 14 3.09 16.50 -1.40
C GLN A 14 4.28 17.21 -0.75
N ASP A 15 4.08 17.86 0.39
CA ASP A 15 5.15 18.50 1.15
C ASP A 15 6.18 17.47 1.62
N PHE A 16 5.73 16.34 2.16
CA PHE A 16 6.58 15.24 2.60
C PHE A 16 7.44 14.69 1.47
N LEU A 17 6.88 14.49 0.28
CA LEU A 17 7.62 13.97 -0.87
C LEU A 17 8.65 14.98 -1.38
N ASN A 18 8.33 16.27 -1.38
CA ASN A 18 9.19 17.33 -1.89
C ASN A 18 10.27 17.82 -0.92
N ILE A 19 10.11 17.58 0.38
CA ILE A 19 11.02 18.08 1.42
C ILE A 19 11.74 16.89 2.07
N ASP A 20 13.04 16.74 1.82
CA ASP A 20 13.85 15.64 2.36
C ASP A 20 13.99 15.68 3.89
N THR A 21 13.91 16.87 4.49
CA THR A 21 13.98 17.07 5.94
C THR A 21 12.61 17.28 6.57
N TYR A 22 11.54 16.79 5.93
CA TYR A 22 10.20 16.90 6.49
C TYR A 22 10.13 16.15 7.82
N HIS A 23 9.53 16.76 8.84
CA HIS A 23 9.35 16.14 10.15
C HIS A 23 7.86 16.11 10.49
N PHE A 24 7.36 14.92 10.79
CA PHE A 24 6.04 14.73 11.38
C PHE A 24 6.13 14.80 12.90
N SER A 25 5.08 15.31 13.55
CA SER A 25 4.79 14.88 14.93
C SER A 25 4.16 13.48 14.90
N ASP A 26 4.26 12.71 15.98
CA ASP A 26 3.73 11.34 16.04
C ASP A 26 2.24 11.28 15.67
N ASP A 27 1.39 12.12 16.29
CA ASP A 27 -0.05 12.21 15.97
C ASP A 27 -0.34 12.56 14.49
N GLN A 28 0.54 13.34 13.86
CA GLN A 28 0.39 13.72 12.45
C GLN A 28 0.73 12.55 11.52
N LEU A 29 1.75 11.76 11.88
CA LEU A 29 2.12 10.59 11.10
C LEU A 29 1.06 9.49 11.22
N ASP A 30 0.60 9.19 12.43
CA ASP A 30 -0.44 8.17 12.64
C ASP A 30 -1.72 8.50 11.87
N SER A 31 -2.19 9.76 11.97
CA SER A 31 -3.37 10.19 11.22
C SER A 31 -3.14 10.16 9.70
N LEU A 32 -1.94 10.48 9.23
CA LEU A 32 -1.61 10.38 7.80
C LEU A 32 -1.61 8.91 7.33
N LEU A 33 -1.05 8.00 8.11
CA LEU A 33 -1.03 6.57 7.79
C LEU A 33 -2.46 6.00 7.68
N GLU A 34 -3.37 6.39 8.56
CA GLU A 34 -4.78 5.99 8.45
C GLU A 34 -5.43 6.52 7.18
N GLU A 35 -5.28 7.82 6.88
CA GLU A 35 -5.84 8.42 5.65
C GLU A 35 -5.26 7.77 4.38
N MET A 36 -3.96 7.45 4.38
CA MET A 36 -3.30 6.75 3.27
C MET A 36 -3.82 5.33 3.09
N LEU A 37 -4.04 4.59 4.18
CA LEU A 37 -4.63 3.24 4.13
C LEU A 37 -6.07 3.29 3.63
N GLU A 38 -6.90 4.20 4.14
CA GLU A 38 -8.30 4.35 3.71
C GLU A 38 -8.43 4.68 2.22
N ASN A 39 -7.43 5.37 1.65
CA ASN A 39 -7.42 5.79 0.25
C ASN A 39 -6.45 4.97 -0.63
N ILE A 40 -5.91 3.85 -0.14
CA ILE A 40 -4.86 3.09 -0.85
C ILE A 40 -5.29 2.61 -2.24
N GLY A 41 -6.60 2.38 -2.44
CA GLY A 41 -7.20 1.98 -3.70
C GLY A 41 -7.84 3.13 -4.49
N HIS A 42 -7.42 4.39 -4.29
CA HIS A 42 -8.02 5.54 -4.96
C HIS A 42 -7.97 5.37 -6.50
N THR A 43 -9.04 5.74 -7.21
CA THR A 43 -9.12 5.53 -8.67
C THR A 43 -8.23 6.50 -9.46
N ASP A 44 -8.05 7.71 -8.94
CA ASP A 44 -7.12 8.71 -9.48
C ASP A 44 -5.65 8.25 -9.30
N PRO A 45 -4.90 8.03 -10.39
CA PRO A 45 -3.49 7.63 -10.33
C PRO A 45 -2.58 8.68 -9.69
N GLU A 46 -2.86 9.98 -9.81
CA GLU A 46 -2.01 11.00 -9.16
C GLU A 46 -2.08 10.88 -7.64
N ILE A 47 -3.26 10.56 -7.10
CA ILE A 47 -3.44 10.34 -5.67
C ILE A 47 -2.84 8.99 -5.25
N ARG A 48 -3.13 7.94 -6.01
CA ARG A 48 -2.77 6.57 -5.64
C ARG A 48 -1.27 6.27 -5.82
N ASP A 49 -0.74 6.57 -7.00
CA ASP A 49 0.63 6.24 -7.40
C ASP A 49 1.59 7.33 -6.92
N ASP A 50 1.35 8.58 -7.33
CA ASP A 50 2.32 9.66 -7.13
C ASP A 50 2.39 10.14 -5.67
N LEU A 51 1.25 10.11 -4.96
CA LEU A 51 1.19 10.53 -3.56
C LEU A 51 1.20 9.36 -2.59
N ILE A 52 0.18 8.50 -2.57
CA ILE A 52 0.02 7.48 -1.51
C ILE A 52 1.14 6.45 -1.58
N PHE A 53 1.36 5.80 -2.73
CA PHE A 53 2.35 4.74 -2.83
C PHE A 53 3.78 5.25 -2.65
N ASN A 54 4.14 6.34 -3.32
CA ASN A 54 5.45 6.95 -3.13
C ASN A 54 5.68 7.42 -1.68
N SER A 55 4.64 7.90 -0.99
CA SER A 55 4.73 8.25 0.43
C SER A 55 5.00 7.01 1.28
N PHE A 56 4.30 5.89 1.07
CA PHE A 56 4.60 4.62 1.75
C PHE A 56 6.05 4.18 1.51
N VAL A 57 6.51 4.22 0.26
CA VAL A 57 7.88 3.85 -0.10
C VAL A 57 8.89 4.71 0.65
N LYS A 58 8.73 6.04 0.62
CA LYS A 58 9.64 6.96 1.34
C LYS A 58 9.58 6.72 2.84
N LEU A 59 8.39 6.60 3.42
CA LEU A 59 8.18 6.38 4.85
C LEU A 59 8.87 5.11 5.34
N ILE A 60 8.68 3.99 4.64
CA ILE A 60 9.21 2.67 5.00
C ILE A 60 10.72 2.58 4.75
N LEU A 61 11.18 2.98 3.56
CA LEU A 61 12.57 2.77 3.18
C LEU A 61 13.54 3.73 3.88
N LYS A 62 13.07 4.93 4.24
CA LYS A 62 13.85 5.97 4.94
C LYS A 62 13.63 5.98 6.46
N ASP A 63 12.99 4.95 7.01
CA ASP A 63 12.82 4.75 8.46
C ASP A 63 12.07 5.91 9.16
N TYR A 64 11.08 6.52 8.50
CA TYR A 64 10.17 7.49 9.13
C TYR A 64 9.14 6.82 10.03
N VAL A 65 8.77 5.57 9.72
CA VAL A 65 7.83 4.79 10.52
C VAL A 65 8.55 3.97 11.58
N THR A 66 7.93 3.87 12.75
CA THR A 66 8.39 3.00 13.82
C THR A 66 8.16 1.52 13.47
N LYS A 67 8.74 0.62 14.27
CA LYS A 67 8.48 -0.81 14.13
C LYS A 67 7.00 -1.13 14.33
N GLU A 68 6.38 -0.48 15.31
CA GLU A 68 4.96 -0.66 15.65
C GLU A 68 4.06 -0.19 14.50
N GLN A 69 4.33 0.98 13.91
CA GLN A 69 3.63 1.48 12.72
C GLN A 69 3.84 0.55 11.52
N THR A 70 5.06 0.04 11.31
CA THR A 70 5.34 -0.92 10.24
C THR A 70 4.51 -2.20 10.39
N ILE A 71 4.42 -2.74 11.61
CA ILE A 71 3.60 -3.93 11.90
C ILE A 71 2.11 -3.62 11.68
N TYR A 72 1.64 -2.44 12.11
CA TYR A 72 0.26 -2.01 11.90
C TYR A 72 -0.11 -1.94 10.40
N ILE A 73 0.72 -1.28 9.60
CA ILE A 73 0.53 -1.17 8.14
C ILE A 73 0.51 -2.57 7.51
N LEU A 74 1.47 -3.42 7.86
CA LEU A 74 1.56 -4.78 7.33
C LEU A 74 0.30 -5.59 7.64
N GLN A 75 -0.16 -5.57 8.90
CA GLN A 75 -1.37 -6.29 9.32
C GLN A 75 -2.64 -5.77 8.64
N LYS A 76 -2.77 -4.45 8.48
CA LYS A 76 -3.90 -3.85 7.76
C LYS A 76 -3.91 -4.29 6.30
N CYS A 77 -2.79 -4.13 5.61
CA CYS A 77 -2.69 -4.52 4.20
C CYS A 77 -2.98 -6.00 3.98
N MET A 78 -2.57 -6.90 4.87
CA MET A 78 -2.84 -8.35 4.75
C MET A 78 -4.30 -8.77 5.01
N SER A 79 -5.16 -7.85 5.46
CA SER A 79 -6.53 -8.20 5.87
C SER A 79 -7.52 -8.33 4.72
N GLU A 80 -8.69 -8.92 5.01
CA GLU A 80 -9.82 -9.07 4.08
C GLU A 80 -10.30 -7.74 3.47
N GLN A 81 -10.17 -6.64 4.21
CA GLN A 81 -10.60 -5.32 3.76
C GLN A 81 -9.60 -4.67 2.78
N TYR A 82 -8.44 -5.30 2.57
CA TYR A 82 -7.32 -4.77 1.81
C TYR A 82 -6.87 -5.78 0.74
N LEU A 83 -5.93 -6.67 1.05
CA LEU A 83 -5.35 -7.59 0.06
C LEU A 83 -6.39 -8.49 -0.61
N PHE A 84 -7.45 -8.89 0.11
CA PHE A 84 -8.51 -9.75 -0.42
C PHE A 84 -9.81 -8.98 -0.72
N PHE A 85 -9.76 -7.65 -0.77
CA PHE A 85 -10.95 -6.82 -0.91
C PHE A 85 -11.73 -7.13 -2.19
N ASN A 86 -12.95 -7.65 -2.00
CA ASN A 86 -13.87 -8.07 -3.07
C ASN A 86 -13.21 -9.02 -4.10
N ILE A 87 -12.26 -9.85 -3.68
CA ILE A 87 -11.49 -10.71 -4.59
C ILE A 87 -12.38 -11.71 -5.37
N GLU A 88 -13.53 -12.07 -4.82
CA GLU A 88 -14.51 -12.94 -5.48
C GLU A 88 -15.45 -12.19 -6.45
N ASP A 89 -15.57 -10.87 -6.35
CA ASP A 89 -16.52 -10.05 -7.12
C ASP A 89 -15.84 -9.27 -8.26
N LYS A 90 -15.84 -9.88 -9.44
CA LYS A 90 -15.27 -9.31 -10.68
C LYS A 90 -16.04 -8.11 -11.22
N THR A 91 -17.22 -7.79 -10.68
CA THR A 91 -18.04 -6.67 -11.16
C THR A 91 -17.63 -5.34 -10.52
N ILE A 92 -16.92 -5.38 -9.40
CA ILE A 92 -16.43 -4.19 -8.70
C ILE A 92 -15.06 -3.82 -9.27
N GLY A 93 -15.08 -3.12 -10.40
CA GLY A 93 -13.90 -2.89 -11.25
C GLY A 93 -12.71 -2.21 -10.56
N ASP A 94 -12.96 -1.32 -9.60
CA ASP A 94 -11.90 -0.53 -8.94
C ASP A 94 -11.31 -1.21 -7.69
N SER A 95 -11.90 -2.33 -7.23
CA SER A 95 -11.42 -3.08 -6.06
C SER A 95 -9.98 -3.60 -6.24
N VAL A 96 -9.57 -3.82 -7.49
CA VAL A 96 -8.22 -4.26 -7.87
C VAL A 96 -7.15 -3.27 -7.42
N PHE A 97 -7.45 -1.97 -7.35
CA PHE A 97 -6.49 -0.97 -6.88
C PHE A 97 -6.19 -1.16 -5.40
N THR A 98 -7.21 -1.36 -4.55
CA THR A 98 -7.01 -1.65 -3.13
C THR A 98 -6.14 -2.89 -2.95
N ARG A 99 -6.43 -3.98 -3.66
CA ARG A 99 -5.67 -5.24 -3.55
C ARG A 99 -4.23 -5.08 -4.03
N SER A 100 -4.03 -4.52 -5.22
CA SER A 100 -2.70 -4.37 -5.84
C SER A 100 -1.80 -3.44 -5.03
N PHE A 101 -2.31 -2.30 -4.56
CA PHE A 101 -1.50 -1.38 -3.77
C PHE A 101 -1.25 -1.90 -2.35
N SER A 102 -2.18 -2.66 -1.77
CA SER A 102 -1.91 -3.40 -0.53
C SER A 102 -0.77 -4.40 -0.71
N ALA A 103 -0.77 -5.17 -1.81
CA ALA A 103 0.31 -6.10 -2.13
C ALA A 103 1.67 -5.38 -2.32
N LEU A 104 1.68 -4.22 -2.99
CA LEU A 104 2.89 -3.41 -3.16
C LEU A 104 3.46 -2.90 -1.83
N VAL A 105 2.60 -2.43 -0.92
CA VAL A 105 3.03 -2.00 0.42
C VAL A 105 3.59 -3.17 1.23
N ILE A 106 2.94 -4.33 1.21
CA ILE A 106 3.45 -5.56 1.84
C ILE A 106 4.85 -5.90 1.29
N ALA A 107 5.00 -5.93 -0.04
CA ALA A 107 6.27 -6.22 -0.68
C ALA A 107 7.37 -5.21 -0.30
N THR A 108 7.02 -3.92 -0.19
CA THR A 108 7.95 -2.86 0.23
C THR A 108 8.45 -3.08 1.67
N ILE A 109 7.57 -3.46 2.58
CA ILE A 109 7.93 -3.80 3.97
C ILE A 109 8.85 -5.02 4.02
N LEU A 110 8.49 -6.10 3.31
CA LEU A 110 9.31 -7.32 3.26
C LEU A 110 10.68 -7.07 2.63
N TYR A 111 10.75 -6.22 1.60
CA TYR A 111 12.01 -5.82 0.97
C TYR A 111 12.94 -5.09 1.97
N LYS A 112 12.40 -4.13 2.72
CA LYS A 112 13.16 -3.44 3.78
C LYS A 112 13.62 -4.44 4.85
N ASP A 113 12.71 -5.27 5.34
CA ASP A 113 12.99 -6.23 6.42
C ASP A 113 14.02 -7.29 6.03
N ALA A 114 14.10 -7.69 4.76
CA ALA A 114 15.13 -8.61 4.27
C ALA A 114 16.56 -8.11 4.58
N THR A 115 16.75 -6.79 4.69
CA THR A 115 18.04 -6.16 5.05
C THR A 115 18.15 -5.83 6.53
N THR A 116 17.09 -5.31 7.17
CA THR A 116 17.16 -4.81 8.54
C THR A 116 16.85 -5.87 9.60
N ARG A 117 16.03 -6.88 9.26
CA ARG A 117 15.54 -7.94 10.17
C ARG A 117 14.88 -7.39 11.43
N ASN A 118 14.03 -6.38 11.26
CA ASN A 118 13.34 -5.70 12.35
C ASN A 118 12.05 -6.43 12.77
N LEU A 119 11.43 -7.19 11.86
CA LEU A 119 10.23 -7.98 12.10
C LEU A 119 10.57 -9.38 12.63
N SER A 120 9.60 -10.02 13.28
CA SER A 120 9.77 -11.42 13.69
C SER A 120 9.70 -12.34 12.47
N SER A 121 10.47 -13.43 12.52
CA SER A 121 10.45 -14.43 11.43
C SER A 121 9.07 -15.04 11.22
N GLU A 122 8.28 -15.19 12.29
CA GLU A 122 6.89 -15.64 12.22
C GLU A 122 6.01 -14.68 11.41
N LEU A 123 6.11 -13.37 11.68
CA LEU A 123 5.33 -12.36 10.96
C LEU A 123 5.73 -12.29 9.48
N VAL A 124 7.02 -12.37 9.18
CA VAL A 124 7.54 -12.40 7.80
C VAL A 124 7.02 -13.63 7.05
N LEU A 125 7.11 -14.81 7.66
CA LEU A 125 6.60 -16.05 7.05
C LEU A 125 5.09 -16.00 6.85
N TYR A 126 4.34 -15.44 7.80
CA TYR A 126 2.91 -15.23 7.65
C TYR A 126 2.58 -14.32 6.47
N ALA A 127 3.28 -13.17 6.34
CA ALA A 127 3.09 -12.26 5.23
C ALA A 127 3.41 -12.88 3.86
N ILE A 128 4.45 -13.73 3.80
CA ILE A 128 4.77 -14.48 2.58
C ILE A 128 3.65 -15.47 2.23
N HIS A 129 3.14 -16.24 3.20
CA HIS A 129 2.03 -17.17 2.95
C HIS A 129 0.76 -16.45 2.49
N VAL A 130 0.39 -15.36 3.16
CA VAL A 130 -0.75 -14.52 2.77
C VAL A 130 -0.58 -13.96 1.36
N GLY A 131 0.63 -13.51 1.01
CA GLY A 131 0.94 -13.06 -0.35
C GLY A 131 0.79 -14.16 -1.40
N ILE A 132 1.24 -15.38 -1.10
CA ILE A 132 1.07 -16.54 -1.99
C ILE A 132 -0.41 -16.88 -2.17
N GLU A 133 -1.19 -16.89 -1.08
CA GLU A 133 -2.63 -17.13 -1.13
C GLU A 133 -3.34 -16.10 -2.00
N TYR A 134 -3.04 -14.81 -1.82
CA TYR A 134 -3.54 -13.74 -2.66
C TYR A 134 -3.22 -13.96 -4.14
N LEU A 135 -1.98 -14.30 -4.48
CA LEU A 135 -1.58 -14.56 -5.88
C LEU A 135 -2.32 -15.73 -6.51
N LEU A 136 -2.69 -16.74 -5.73
CA LEU A 136 -3.47 -17.89 -6.22
C LEU A 136 -4.95 -17.53 -6.42
N LEU A 137 -5.49 -16.62 -5.61
CA LEU A 137 -6.88 -16.19 -5.67
C LEU A 137 -7.12 -15.05 -6.66
N GLU A 138 -6.11 -14.23 -6.96
CA GLU A 138 -6.27 -13.10 -7.87
C GLU A 138 -6.56 -13.57 -9.30
N GLN A 139 -7.66 -13.08 -9.87
CA GLN A 139 -8.17 -13.45 -11.19
C GLN A 139 -8.29 -12.24 -12.12
N ASP A 140 -7.92 -11.06 -11.64
CA ASP A 140 -7.89 -9.82 -12.41
C ASP A 140 -6.52 -9.61 -13.05
N TYR A 141 -6.36 -10.17 -14.26
CA TYR A 141 -5.15 -10.07 -15.05
C TYR A 141 -5.11 -8.82 -15.93
N ARG A 142 -5.91 -7.78 -15.66
CA ARG A 142 -5.96 -6.54 -16.46
C ARG A 142 -4.66 -5.74 -16.26
N GLY A 143 -3.62 -6.19 -16.94
CA GLY A 143 -2.21 -5.78 -16.83
C GLY A 143 -1.29 -6.82 -17.50
N TYR A 144 -1.73 -8.08 -17.52
CA TYR A 144 -1.21 -9.13 -18.39
C TYR A 144 -2.03 -9.13 -19.69
N VAL A 145 -1.54 -8.41 -20.69
CA VAL A 145 -1.90 -8.73 -22.08
C VAL A 145 -1.03 -9.93 -22.43
N GLU A 146 -1.63 -11.13 -22.56
CA GLU A 146 -0.96 -12.15 -23.39
C GLU A 146 -0.72 -11.47 -24.72
N GLU A 147 0.55 -11.23 -25.05
CA GLU A 147 0.94 -10.80 -26.37
C GLU A 147 0.50 -11.92 -27.32
N LYS A 148 -0.74 -11.80 -27.83
CA LYS A 148 -1.20 -12.61 -28.94
C LYS A 148 -0.24 -12.31 -30.06
N GLY A 149 0.66 -13.25 -30.33
CA GLY A 149 1.40 -13.34 -31.57
C GLY A 149 0.40 -13.25 -32.71
N GLY A 150 0.21 -12.05 -33.23
CA GLY A 150 -0.59 -11.78 -34.41
C GLY A 150 0.27 -12.09 -35.60
N GLY A 151 0.14 -13.31 -36.12
CA GLY A 151 0.70 -13.66 -37.40
C GLY A 151 0.12 -12.78 -38.50
N THR A 152 1.02 -12.12 -39.23
CA THR A 152 1.10 -12.08 -40.70
C THR A 152 2.55 -11.87 -41.09
#